data_AF-A0A0E3ZX49-F1
#
_entry.id   AF-A0A0E3ZX49-F1
#
_cell.length_a   1.000
_cell.length_b   1.000
_cell.length_c   1.000
_cell.angle_alpha   90.00
_cell.angle_beta   90.00
_cell.angle_gamma   90.00
#
_symmetry.space_group_name_H-M   'P 1'
#
loop_
_entity.id
_entity.type
_entity.pdbx_description
1 polymer ?
#
loop_
_entity_poly.entity_id
_entity_poly.type
_entity_poly.pdbx_seq_one_letter_code
_entity_poly.pdbx_strand_id
1 'polypeptide(L)'
;MYRQPTIYLNFLTSKAKASLFQNPNPTIMKTLHCRDAGFDCEAVVKATTEEEVLNQAAVHAQTVHGVTVTPELAAGIKSLIRDEPA
;
A
#
# COMPACT_ATOMS: atom_id res chain seq x y z
N MET A 1 -16.07 58.80 -30.38
CA MET A 1 -16.19 58.99 -28.91
C MET A 1 -17.20 57.98 -28.36
N TYR A 2 -16.76 56.81 -27.92
CA TYR A 2 -17.26 56.25 -26.67
C TYR A 2 -16.29 55.16 -26.21
N ARG A 3 -15.72 55.42 -25.04
CA ARG A 3 -14.68 54.66 -24.37
C ARG A 3 -15.40 53.63 -23.53
N GLN A 4 -15.17 52.34 -23.78
CA GLN A 4 -15.57 51.30 -22.84
C GLN A 4 -14.40 50.35 -22.57
N PRO A 5 -14.35 49.82 -21.35
CA PRO A 5 -13.14 49.81 -20.56
C PRO A 5 -12.47 48.43 -20.52
N THR A 6 -11.19 48.46 -20.22
CA THR A 6 -10.32 47.34 -19.86
C THR A 6 -11.05 46.31 -18.99
N ILE A 7 -11.42 45.18 -19.60
CA ILE A 7 -11.94 44.02 -18.87
C ILE A 7 -10.74 43.29 -18.28
N TYR A 8 -10.56 43.54 -17.00
CA TYR A 8 -9.77 42.78 -16.06
C TYR A 8 -10.30 41.33 -16.02
N LEU A 9 -9.59 40.38 -16.63
CA LEU A 9 -9.90 38.95 -16.49
C LEU A 9 -8.82 38.30 -15.63
N ASN A 10 -8.93 38.52 -14.31
CA ASN A 10 -8.44 37.56 -13.33
C ASN A 10 -9.46 36.42 -13.25
N PHE A 11 -9.32 35.42 -14.12
CA PHE A 11 -10.06 34.17 -13.99
C PHE A 11 -9.20 33.10 -13.33
N LEU A 12 -9.53 32.91 -12.05
CA LEU A 12 -9.22 31.78 -11.21
C LEU A 12 -9.48 30.47 -11.96
N THR A 13 -8.41 29.78 -12.39
CA THR A 13 -8.48 28.36 -12.71
C THR A 13 -7.91 27.55 -11.55
N SER A 14 -8.85 27.21 -10.67
CA SER A 14 -9.00 25.94 -9.96
C SER A 14 -7.74 25.11 -9.64
N LYS A 15 -7.44 25.05 -8.34
CA LYS A 15 -6.98 23.87 -7.58
C LYS A 15 -6.60 22.64 -8.41
N ALA A 16 -5.32 22.46 -8.69
CA ALA A 16 -4.72 21.13 -8.75
C ALA A 16 -4.11 20.81 -7.38
N LYS A 17 -4.95 20.37 -6.44
CA LYS A 17 -4.48 19.58 -5.30
C LYS A 17 -4.27 18.15 -5.81
N ALA A 18 -3.13 17.87 -6.42
CA ALA A 18 -2.55 16.53 -6.33
C ALA A 18 -1.94 16.47 -4.93
N SER A 19 -2.71 16.11 -3.90
CA SER A 19 -2.80 14.71 -3.46
C SER A 19 -1.42 14.06 -3.56
N LEU A 20 -0.55 14.31 -2.60
CA LEU A 20 -0.40 13.43 -1.43
C LEU A 20 0.13 12.04 -1.82
N PHE A 21 1.27 11.69 -1.23
CA PHE A 21 1.68 10.33 -0.88
C PHE A 21 2.37 9.46 -1.93
N GLN A 22 3.55 9.86 -2.39
CA GLN A 22 4.62 8.86 -2.48
C GLN A 22 5.86 9.45 -1.82
N ASN A 23 5.99 9.21 -0.52
CA ASN A 23 7.28 9.22 0.15
C ASN A 23 8.11 8.10 -0.49
N PRO A 24 9.19 8.39 -1.24
CA PRO A 24 10.09 7.34 -1.68
C PRO A 24 11.28 7.31 -0.71
N ASN A 25 11.19 6.50 0.34
CA ASN A 25 12.32 5.79 0.99
C ASN A 25 11.85 5.11 2.28
N PRO A 26 12.51 4.06 2.80
CA PRO A 26 13.86 3.56 2.48
C PRO A 26 13.88 2.11 1.99
N THR A 27 15.06 1.57 1.75
CA THR A 27 15.45 0.15 1.62
C THR A 27 14.96 -0.72 2.80
N ILE A 28 13.66 -0.75 3.03
CA ILE A 28 13.00 -1.48 4.11
C ILE A 28 12.30 -2.66 3.47
N MET A 29 12.81 -3.85 3.80
CA MET A 29 12.22 -5.12 3.43
C MET A 29 11.12 -5.43 4.43
N LYS A 30 9.90 -5.55 3.94
CA LYS A 30 8.78 -6.02 4.75
C LYS A 30 8.82 -7.53 4.81
N THR A 31 8.87 -8.08 6.02
CA THR A 31 8.94 -9.52 6.28
C THR A 31 7.69 -9.96 7.04
N LEU A 32 7.09 -11.07 6.61
CA LEU A 32 5.97 -11.74 7.27
C LEU A 32 6.32 -13.21 7.52
N HIS A 33 6.15 -13.66 8.75
CA HIS A 33 6.25 -15.07 9.10
C HIS A 33 4.87 -15.71 9.13
N CYS A 34 4.68 -16.81 8.40
CA CYS A 34 3.40 -17.53 8.40
C CYS A 34 3.03 -18.08 9.79
N ARG A 35 4.04 -18.42 10.61
CA ARG A 35 3.87 -18.80 12.01
C ARG A 35 3.20 -17.72 12.86
N ASP A 36 3.57 -16.46 12.65
CA ASP A 36 2.99 -15.34 13.41
C ASP A 36 1.51 -15.12 13.07
N ALA A 37 1.11 -15.48 11.85
CA ALA A 37 -0.28 -15.44 11.40
C ALA A 37 -1.13 -16.61 11.94
N GLY A 38 -0.57 -17.50 12.75
CA GLY A 38 -1.26 -18.64 13.36
C GLY A 38 -1.29 -19.90 12.50
N PHE A 39 -0.48 -19.96 11.43
CA PHE A 39 -0.31 -21.16 10.62
C PHE A 39 0.88 -21.99 11.12
N ASP A 40 0.79 -23.31 11.04
CA ASP A 40 1.91 -24.21 11.36
C ASP A 40 2.89 -24.32 10.18
N CYS A 41 3.39 -23.18 9.72
CA CYS A 41 4.27 -23.07 8.56
C CYS A 41 5.44 -22.12 8.85
N GLU A 42 6.66 -22.56 8.56
CA GLU A 42 7.89 -21.78 8.73
C GLU A 42 8.21 -20.87 7.52
N ALA A 43 7.28 -20.78 6.56
CA ALA A 43 7.44 -19.90 5.40
C ALA A 43 7.56 -18.43 5.84
N VAL A 44 8.50 -17.74 5.20
CA VAL A 44 8.77 -16.32 5.41
C VAL A 44 8.60 -15.61 4.08
N VAL A 45 7.68 -14.66 4.05
CA VAL A 45 7.37 -13.84 2.88
C VAL A 45 8.08 -12.50 3.05
N LYS A 46 8.91 -12.12 2.08
CA LYS A 46 9.63 -10.83 2.09
C LYS A 46 9.34 -10.05 0.83
N ALA A 47 8.93 -8.79 0.96
CA ALA A 47 8.74 -7.91 -0.18
C ALA A 47 8.97 -6.44 0.18
N THR A 48 9.02 -5.58 -0.84
CA THR A 48 9.20 -4.13 -0.66
C THR A 48 7.92 -3.44 -0.22
N THR A 49 6.76 -3.98 -0.57
CA THR A 49 5.46 -3.39 -0.25
C THR A 49 4.58 -4.34 0.55
N GLU A 50 3.67 -3.78 1.35
CA GLU A 50 2.71 -4.59 2.12
C GLU A 50 1.78 -5.37 1.20
N GLU A 51 1.37 -4.77 0.08
CA GLU A 51 0.50 -5.43 -0.90
C GLU A 51 1.17 -6.65 -1.52
N GLU A 52 2.46 -6.57 -1.86
CA GLU A 52 3.22 -7.72 -2.35
C GLU A 52 3.34 -8.81 -1.30
N VAL A 53 3.65 -8.45 -0.04
CA VAL A 53 3.69 -9.43 1.07
C VAL A 53 2.34 -10.15 1.19
N LEU A 54 1.23 -9.43 1.14
CA LEU A 54 -0.10 -10.01 1.29
C LEU A 54 -0.50 -10.87 0.09
N ASN A 55 -0.17 -10.43 -1.13
CA ASN A 55 -0.44 -11.22 -2.33
C ASN A 55 0.34 -12.54 -2.28
N GLN A 56 1.62 -12.50 -1.92
CA GLN A 56 2.44 -13.71 -1.78
C GLN A 56 1.93 -14.61 -0.64
N ALA A 57 1.55 -14.04 0.50
CA ALA A 57 0.97 -14.78 1.61
C ALA A 57 -0.38 -15.42 1.24
N ALA A 58 -1.22 -14.73 0.46
CA ALA A 58 -2.50 -15.23 0.00
C ALA A 58 -2.35 -16.41 -0.97
N VAL A 59 -1.43 -16.30 -1.93
CA VAL A 59 -1.10 -17.40 -2.84
C VAL A 59 -0.59 -18.59 -2.04
N HIS A 60 0.36 -18.38 -1.12
CA HIS A 60 0.91 -19.45 -0.29
C HIS A 60 -0.18 -20.15 0.54
N ALA A 61 -1.03 -19.39 1.23
CA ALA A 61 -2.13 -19.93 2.03
C ALA A 61 -3.10 -20.78 1.19
N GLN A 62 -3.42 -20.34 -0.03
CA GLN A 62 -4.30 -21.08 -0.93
C GLN A 62 -3.62 -22.34 -1.50
N THR A 63 -2.36 -22.26 -1.90
CA THR A 63 -1.66 -23.38 -2.55
C THR A 63 -1.16 -24.44 -1.58
N VAL A 64 -0.71 -24.04 -0.38
CA VAL A 64 -0.10 -24.94 0.62
C VAL A 64 -1.13 -25.44 1.62
N HIS A 65 -2.03 -24.55 2.07
CA HIS A 65 -3.00 -24.88 3.11
C HIS A 65 -4.44 -25.00 2.59
N GLY A 66 -4.70 -24.67 1.31
CA GLY A 66 -6.07 -24.65 0.79
C GLY A 66 -6.95 -23.57 1.45
N VAL A 67 -6.36 -22.61 2.15
CA VAL A 67 -7.07 -21.58 2.91
C VAL A 67 -7.17 -20.32 2.07
N THR A 68 -8.38 -19.78 1.96
CA THR A 68 -8.58 -18.47 1.32
C THR A 68 -8.32 -17.38 2.35
N VAL A 69 -7.36 -16.50 2.06
CA VAL A 69 -7.10 -15.31 2.88
C VAL A 69 -8.24 -14.33 2.68
N THR A 70 -9.11 -14.18 3.68
CA THR A 70 -10.17 -13.16 3.66
C THR A 70 -9.58 -11.78 3.99
N PRO A 71 -10.27 -10.67 3.64
CA PRO A 71 -9.79 -9.32 3.95
C PRO A 71 -9.58 -9.08 5.45
N GLU A 72 -10.39 -9.71 6.30
CA GLU A 72 -10.27 -9.65 7.76
C GLU A 72 -8.97 -10.33 8.24
N LEU A 73 -8.66 -11.51 7.67
CA LEU A 73 -7.41 -12.20 7.92
C LEU A 73 -6.22 -11.37 7.41
N ALA A 74 -6.34 -10.78 6.22
CA ALA A 74 -5.31 -9.92 5.64
C ALA A 74 -5.02 -8.69 6.50
N ALA A 75 -6.03 -8.10 7.15
CA ALA A 75 -5.83 -6.99 8.09
C ALA A 75 -5.06 -7.42 9.36
N GLY A 76 -5.35 -8.63 9.87
CA GLY A 76 -4.57 -9.23 10.96
C GLY A 76 -3.12 -9.48 10.53
N ILE A 77 -2.93 -10.09 9.36
CA ILE A 77 -1.62 -10.37 8.75
C ILE A 77 -0.82 -9.08 8.53
N LYS A 78 -1.46 -8.00 8.06
CA LYS A 78 -0.83 -6.67 7.92
C LYS A 78 -0.21 -6.17 9.22
N SER A 79 -0.87 -6.39 10.35
CA SER A 79 -0.37 -5.96 11.67
C SER A 79 0.83 -6.78 12.15
N LEU A 80 1.10 -7.93 11.53
CA LEU A 80 2.21 -8.81 11.84
C LEU A 80 3.43 -8.59 10.93
N ILE A 81 3.29 -7.79 9.87
CA ILE A 81 4.38 -7.45 8.97
C ILE A 81 5.44 -6.66 9.74
N ARG A 82 6.70 -7.07 9.60
CA ARG A 82 7.87 -6.43 10.21
C ARG A 82 8.67 -5.68 9.16
N ASP A 83 9.10 -4.48 9.52
CA ASP A 83 10.01 -3.68 8.72
C ASP A 83 11.45 -4.00 9.10
N GLU A 84 12.19 -4.67 8.22
CA GLU A 84 13.61 -4.95 8.38
C GLU A 84 14.43 -4.04 7.44
N PRO A 85 15.52 -3.41 7.91
CA PRO A 85 16.46 -2.74 7.01
C PRO A 85 17.14 -3.79 6.11
N ALA A 86 17.06 -3.60 4.80
CA ALA A 86 17.68 -4.46 3.79
C ALA A 86 19.20 -4.28 3.70
#